data_AF-A0A2E0ST91-F1
#
_entry.id   AF-A0A2E0ST91-F1
#
_cell.length_a   1.000
_cell.length_b   1.000
_cell.length_c   1.000
_cell.angle_alpha   90.00
_cell.angle_beta   90.00
_cell.angle_gamma   90.00
#
_symmetry.space_group_name_H-M   'P 1'
#
loop_
_entity.id
_entity.type
_entity.pdbx_description
1 polymer ?
#
loop_
_entity_poly.entity_id
_entity_poly.type
_entity_poly.pdbx_seq_one_letter_code
_entity_poly.pdbx_strand_id
1 'polypeptide(L)'
;MADFRSERMPSPEGEGRAKDALESAYETYYKANKSVNKRIFGAFPELRTMLRGYTSSRLFDLFGFWLMWRLVGGFEGMQKSLGVSRSGMFRRIAMFREVFGEHPDVYEFPGVTVDTEEFLRGMEGRLPKS
;
A
#
# COMPACT_ATOMS: atom_id res chain seq x y z
N MET A 1 10.03 -25.88 0.90
CA MET A 1 9.02 -24.92 0.39
C MET A 1 7.87 -24.98 1.37
N ALA A 2 7.64 -23.95 2.18
CA ALA A 2 6.61 -24.00 3.22
C ALA A 2 5.22 -24.01 2.57
N ASP A 3 4.45 -25.07 2.82
CA ASP A 3 3.07 -25.18 2.37
C ASP A 3 2.13 -24.55 3.41
N PHE A 4 2.00 -23.23 3.32
CA PHE A 4 1.15 -22.41 4.19
C PHE A 4 -0.35 -22.70 4.01
N ARG A 5 -0.76 -23.59 3.10
CA ARG A 5 -2.16 -24.06 3.02
C ARG A 5 -2.52 -25.02 4.15
N SER A 6 -1.53 -25.72 4.70
CA SER A 6 -1.70 -26.69 5.78
C SER A 6 -1.69 -26.06 7.17
N GLU A 7 -1.12 -24.86 7.30
CA GLU A 7 -1.10 -24.09 8.54
C GLU A 7 -2.39 -23.26 8.65
N ARG A 8 -3.33 -23.73 9.48
CA ARG A 8 -4.57 -23.00 9.75
C ARG A 8 -4.23 -21.69 10.46
N MET A 9 -4.51 -20.56 9.82
CA MET A 9 -4.36 -19.25 10.45
C MET A 9 -5.12 -19.22 11.78
N PRO A 10 -4.50 -18.81 12.89
CA PRO A 10 -5.15 -18.81 14.21
C PRO A 10 -6.35 -17.85 14.27
N SER A 11 -6.36 -16.83 13.42
CA SER A 11 -7.50 -15.95 13.21
C SER A 11 -7.46 -15.33 11.79
N PRO A 12 -8.58 -14.78 11.27
CA PRO A 12 -8.57 -13.96 10.06
C PRO A 12 -7.66 -12.72 10.12
N GLU A 13 -7.34 -12.26 11.33
CA GLU A 13 -6.47 -11.10 11.61
C GLU A 13 -4.99 -11.50 11.77
N GLY A 14 -4.65 -12.78 11.61
CA GLY A 14 -3.33 -13.30 11.94
C GLY A 14 -3.03 -13.12 13.44
N GLU A 15 -1.92 -12.43 13.75
CA GLU A 15 -1.51 -12.09 15.12
C GLU A 15 -2.16 -10.81 15.69
N GLY A 16 -3.01 -10.11 14.95
CA GLY A 16 -3.73 -8.92 15.45
C GLY A 16 -2.90 -7.63 15.61
N ARG A 17 -1.58 -7.65 15.38
CA ARG A 17 -0.68 -6.48 15.56
C ARG A 17 -1.11 -5.22 14.81
N ALA A 18 -1.64 -5.39 13.59
CA ALA A 18 -2.12 -4.27 12.78
C ALA A 18 -3.37 -3.64 13.39
N LYS A 19 -4.29 -4.47 13.92
CA LYS A 19 -5.47 -4.01 14.63
C LYS A 19 -5.08 -3.28 15.92
N ASP A 20 -4.12 -3.77 16.69
CA ASP A 20 -3.71 -3.12 17.95
C ASP A 20 -3.03 -1.77 17.73
N ALA A 21 -2.14 -1.69 16.73
CA ALA A 21 -1.51 -0.43 16.31
C ALA A 21 -2.55 0.55 15.75
N LEU A 22 -3.55 0.04 15.01
CA LEU A 22 -4.65 0.84 14.53
C LEU A 22 -5.62 1.21 15.63
N GLU A 23 -6.01 0.39 16.59
CA GLU A 23 -7.08 0.70 17.56
C GLU A 23 -6.76 1.97 18.37
N SER A 24 -5.50 2.11 18.79
CA SER A 24 -4.98 3.32 19.45
C SER A 24 -4.94 4.55 18.53
N ALA A 25 -4.51 4.40 17.28
CA ALA A 25 -4.47 5.47 16.27
C ALA A 25 -5.85 5.79 15.68
N TYR A 26 -6.75 4.81 15.63
CA TYR A 26 -8.06 4.78 15.00
C TYR A 26 -9.08 5.38 15.94
N GLU A 27 -9.01 5.21 17.26
CA GLU A 27 -9.82 6.03 18.17
C GLU A 27 -9.55 7.53 17.99
N THR A 28 -8.29 7.91 17.76
CA THR A 28 -7.86 9.30 17.54
C THR A 28 -8.26 9.80 16.14
N TYR A 29 -7.97 9.00 15.10
CA TYR A 29 -8.29 9.29 13.71
C TYR A 29 -9.79 9.23 13.43
N TYR A 30 -10.54 8.27 13.99
CA TYR A 30 -11.99 8.17 13.87
C TYR A 30 -12.68 9.38 14.52
N LYS A 31 -12.22 9.85 15.68
CA LYS A 31 -12.76 11.07 16.30
C LYS A 31 -12.50 12.32 15.46
N ALA A 32 -11.30 12.48 14.90
CA ALA A 32 -10.95 13.62 14.05
C ALA A 32 -11.65 13.55 12.67
N ASN A 33 -11.58 12.39 12.02
CA ASN A 33 -11.98 12.20 10.64
C ASN A 33 -13.49 11.95 10.46
N LYS A 34 -14.22 11.52 11.51
CA LYS A 34 -15.70 11.46 11.50
C LYS A 34 -16.33 12.84 11.24
N SER A 35 -15.65 13.94 11.56
CA SER A 35 -16.14 15.29 11.27
C SER A 35 -15.92 15.70 9.80
N VAL A 36 -14.78 15.34 9.22
CA VAL A 36 -14.37 15.68 7.85
C VAL A 36 -15.04 14.75 6.83
N ASN A 37 -14.95 13.44 7.04
CA ASN A 37 -15.61 12.44 6.19
C ASN A 37 -17.13 12.62 6.15
N LYS A 38 -17.77 13.03 7.25
CA LYS A 38 -19.22 13.26 7.28
C LYS A 38 -19.64 14.44 6.39
N ARG A 39 -18.78 15.45 6.20
CA ARG A 39 -19.04 16.58 5.30
C ARG A 39 -18.85 16.18 3.84
N ILE A 40 -17.78 15.46 3.52
CA ILE A 40 -17.49 15.02 2.15
C ILE A 40 -18.49 13.96 1.67
N PHE A 41 -18.74 12.92 2.46
CA PHE A 41 -19.74 11.89 2.13
C PHE A 41 -21.19 12.34 2.30
N GLY A 42 -21.42 13.44 3.03
CA GLY A 42 -22.73 14.11 3.08
C GLY A 42 -23.00 14.98 1.85
N ALA A 43 -21.95 15.55 1.24
CA ALA A 43 -22.05 16.35 0.03
C ALA A 43 -22.16 15.50 -1.26
N PHE A 44 -21.64 14.26 -1.26
CA PHE A 44 -21.66 13.37 -2.42
C PHE A 44 -22.05 11.94 -2.02
N PRO A 45 -23.35 11.63 -1.91
CA PRO A 45 -23.85 10.32 -1.49
C PRO A 45 -23.44 9.19 -2.44
N GLU A 46 -23.32 9.46 -3.75
CA GLU A 46 -22.96 8.47 -4.76
C GLU A 46 -21.49 8.04 -4.67
N LEU A 47 -20.62 8.92 -4.17
CA LEU A 47 -19.20 8.65 -3.98
C LEU A 47 -18.97 7.46 -3.02
N ARG A 48 -19.83 7.34 -2.00
CA ARG A 48 -19.79 6.26 -1.01
C ARG A 48 -20.12 4.89 -1.59
N THR A 49 -20.96 4.86 -2.63
CA THR A 49 -21.40 3.63 -3.30
C THR A 49 -20.42 3.22 -4.39
N MET A 50 -19.85 4.19 -5.10
CA MET A 50 -18.89 3.98 -6.19
C MET A 50 -17.50 3.53 -5.69
N LEU A 51 -17.07 3.99 -4.51
CA LEU A 51 -15.76 3.69 -3.94
C LEU A 51 -15.66 2.32 -3.24
N ARG A 52 -16.78 1.65 -2.94
CA ARG A 52 -16.82 0.58 -1.94
C ARG A 52 -16.28 -0.79 -2.39
N GLY A 53 -16.07 -1.00 -3.68
CA GLY A 53 -15.58 -2.29 -4.21
C GLY A 53 -14.44 -2.18 -5.21
N TYR A 54 -14.50 -1.21 -6.13
CA TYR A 54 -13.50 -1.06 -7.20
C TYR A 54 -12.27 -0.25 -6.74
N THR A 55 -12.49 0.76 -5.90
CA THR A 55 -11.43 1.66 -5.45
C THR A 55 -10.54 1.01 -4.39
N SER A 56 -11.06 0.06 -3.60
CA SER A 56 -10.28 -0.65 -2.59
C SER A 56 -9.13 -1.43 -3.22
N SER A 57 -9.43 -2.30 -4.19
CA SER A 57 -8.42 -3.12 -4.88
C SER A 57 -7.39 -2.25 -5.60
N ARG A 58 -7.86 -1.21 -6.30
CA ARG A 58 -6.99 -0.29 -7.03
C ARG A 58 -6.08 0.54 -6.12
N LEU A 59 -6.57 0.95 -4.95
CA LEU A 59 -5.74 1.62 -3.95
C LEU A 59 -4.67 0.67 -3.41
N PHE A 60 -5.03 -0.56 -3.02
CA PHE A 60 -4.05 -1.56 -2.59
C PHE A 60 -2.96 -1.78 -3.65
N ASP A 61 -3.35 -1.90 -4.93
CA ASP A 61 -2.41 -2.02 -6.04
C ASP A 61 -1.48 -0.81 -6.16
N LEU A 62 -1.99 0.41 -5.97
CA LEU A 62 -1.19 1.62 -6.07
C LEU A 62 -0.27 1.84 -4.87
N PHE A 63 -0.69 1.45 -3.66
CA PHE A 63 0.16 1.43 -2.47
C PHE A 63 1.30 0.42 -2.65
N GLY A 64 0.97 -0.80 -3.10
CA GLY A 64 1.98 -1.82 -3.42
C GLY A 64 2.93 -1.36 -4.52
N PHE A 65 2.39 -0.72 -5.56
CA PHE A 65 3.19 -0.13 -6.64
C PHE A 65 4.16 0.95 -6.11
N TRP A 66 3.70 1.87 -5.26
CA TRP A 66 4.56 2.90 -4.67
C TRP A 66 5.65 2.31 -3.79
N LEU A 67 5.31 1.35 -2.91
CA LEU A 67 6.29 0.70 -2.06
C LEU A 67 7.37 0.00 -2.91
N MET A 68 6.95 -0.77 -3.91
CA MET A 68 7.89 -1.42 -4.83
C MET A 68 8.72 -0.41 -5.60
N TRP A 69 8.13 0.69 -6.07
CA TRP A 69 8.85 1.78 -6.73
C TRP A 69 10.00 2.29 -5.85
N ARG A 70 9.76 2.52 -4.56
CA ARG A 70 10.79 2.98 -3.61
C ARG A 70 11.86 1.92 -3.36
N LEU A 71 11.47 0.65 -3.22
CA LEU A 71 12.39 -0.44 -2.89
C LEU A 71 13.31 -0.84 -4.04
N VAL A 72 12.83 -0.81 -5.28
CA VAL A 72 13.58 -1.30 -6.43
C VAL A 72 14.28 -0.19 -7.22
N GLY A 73 14.11 1.08 -6.86
CA GLY A 73 14.75 2.20 -7.54
C GLY A 73 13.99 2.70 -8.77
N GLY A 74 12.66 2.72 -8.69
CA GLY A 74 11.80 3.36 -9.67
C GLY A 74 11.70 2.62 -11.01
N PHE A 75 11.69 3.36 -12.11
CA PHE A 75 11.29 2.84 -13.42
C PHE A 75 12.15 1.66 -13.88
N GLU A 76 13.48 1.85 -13.92
CA GLU A 76 14.41 0.83 -14.41
C GLU A 76 14.42 -0.40 -13.50
N GLY A 77 14.38 -0.19 -12.18
CA GLY A 77 14.28 -1.26 -11.19
C GLY A 77 13.01 -2.09 -11.37
N MET A 78 11.87 -1.44 -11.60
CA MET A 78 10.60 -2.13 -11.83
C MET A 78 10.64 -2.97 -13.10
N GLN A 79 11.35 -2.53 -14.14
CA GLN A 79 11.54 -3.31 -15.35
C GLN A 79 12.47 -4.50 -15.13
N LYS A 80 13.64 -4.27 -14.52
CA LYS A 80 14.68 -5.30 -14.37
C LYS A 80 14.30 -6.36 -13.33
N SER A 81 13.77 -5.94 -12.19
CA SER A 81 13.52 -6.82 -11.05
C SER A 81 12.15 -7.49 -11.12
N LEU A 82 11.13 -6.80 -11.64
CA LEU A 82 9.75 -7.30 -11.66
C LEU A 82 9.22 -7.58 -13.07
N GLY A 83 10.02 -7.34 -14.12
CA GLY A 83 9.63 -7.61 -15.51
C GLY A 83 8.47 -6.75 -16.01
N VAL A 84 8.19 -5.60 -15.38
CA VAL A 84 7.04 -4.77 -15.77
C VAL A 84 7.33 -4.13 -17.13
N SER A 85 6.40 -4.30 -18.08
CA SER A 85 6.53 -3.68 -19.40
C SER A 85 6.48 -2.16 -19.32
N ARG A 86 7.15 -1.47 -20.26
CA ARG A 86 7.19 -0.01 -20.34
C ARG A 86 5.78 0.61 -20.38
N SER A 87 4.88 0.03 -21.17
CA SER A 87 3.48 0.46 -21.25
C SER A 87 2.71 0.19 -19.95
N GLY A 88 2.99 -0.94 -19.29
CA GLY A 88 2.45 -1.25 -17.96
C GLY A 88 2.90 -0.27 -16.87
N MET A 89 4.13 0.24 -16.97
CA MET A 89 4.66 1.27 -16.07
C MET A 89 3.98 2.61 -16.28
N PHE A 90 3.90 3.10 -17.51
CA PHE A 90 3.24 4.38 -17.79
C PHE A 90 1.77 4.39 -17.37
N ARG A 91 1.05 3.27 -17.59
CA ARG A 91 -0.33 3.14 -17.09
C ARG A 91 -0.38 3.28 -15.57
N ARG A 92 0.49 2.60 -14.82
CA ARG A 92 0.50 2.69 -13.34
C ARG A 92 0.89 4.08 -12.84
N ILE A 93 1.87 4.73 -13.46
CA ILE A 93 2.25 6.12 -13.13
C ILE A 93 1.07 7.07 -13.38
N ALA A 94 0.38 6.95 -14.51
CA ALA A 94 -0.78 7.79 -14.82
C ALA A 94 -1.90 7.59 -13.78
N MET A 95 -2.22 6.33 -13.45
CA MET A 95 -3.20 6.01 -12.42
C MET A 95 -2.78 6.52 -11.03
N PHE A 96 -1.49 6.44 -10.70
CA PHE A 96 -0.99 6.95 -9.43
C PHE A 96 -1.17 8.47 -9.33
N ARG A 97 -0.79 9.20 -10.38
CA ARG A 97 -0.95 10.66 -10.47
C ARG A 97 -2.42 11.08 -10.43
N GLU A 98 -3.30 10.32 -11.05
CA GLU A 98 -4.75 10.57 -11.02
C GLU A 98 -5.31 10.49 -9.60
N VAL A 99 -4.83 9.53 -8.79
CA VAL A 99 -5.34 9.29 -7.43
C VAL A 99 -4.67 10.17 -6.38
N PHE A 100 -3.35 10.38 -6.47
CA PHE A 100 -2.55 11.03 -5.43
C PHE A 100 -2.05 12.42 -5.83
N GLY A 101 -2.29 12.87 -7.06
CA GLY A 101 -1.93 14.21 -7.54
C GLY A 101 -0.48 14.38 -7.98
N GLU A 102 0.44 13.51 -7.54
CA GLU A 102 1.87 13.63 -7.82
C GLU A 102 2.47 12.35 -8.41
N HIS A 103 3.71 12.45 -8.90
CA HIS A 103 4.45 11.31 -9.40
C HIS A 103 4.93 10.42 -8.24
N PRO A 104 4.89 9.07 -8.35
CA PRO A 104 5.29 8.16 -7.25
C PRO A 104 6.72 8.36 -6.75
N ASP A 105 7.58 8.97 -7.56
CA ASP A 105 8.98 9.24 -7.22
C ASP A 105 9.15 10.33 -6.16
N VAL A 106 8.29 11.35 -6.18
CA VAL A 106 8.32 12.50 -5.25
C VAL A 106 7.25 12.43 -4.18
N TYR A 107 6.25 11.56 -4.37
CA TYR A 107 5.13 11.44 -3.45
C TYR A 107 5.55 10.71 -2.17
N GLU A 108 5.22 11.30 -1.03
CA GLU A 108 5.42 10.72 0.29
C GLU A 108 4.07 10.53 0.99
N PHE A 109 3.82 9.31 1.48
CA PHE A 109 2.65 9.08 2.33
C PHE A 109 2.95 9.61 3.74
N PRO A 110 2.14 10.57 4.26
CA PRO A 110 2.36 11.08 5.61
C PRO A 110 2.37 9.94 6.65
N GLY A 111 3.43 9.89 7.45
CA GLY A 111 3.61 8.86 8.49
C GLY A 111 4.13 7.51 8.00
N VAL A 112 4.45 7.37 6.71
CA VAL A 112 5.07 6.16 6.15
C VAL A 112 6.48 6.49 5.68
N THR A 113 7.47 5.85 6.30
CA THR A 113 8.89 5.96 5.90
C THR A 113 9.35 4.64 5.33
N VAL A 114 10.13 4.68 4.24
CA VAL A 114 10.76 3.50 3.64
C VAL A 114 12.27 3.66 3.71
N ASP A 115 12.90 2.92 4.60
CA ASP A 115 14.36 2.77 4.63
C ASP A 115 14.75 1.57 3.75
N THR A 116 15.17 1.88 2.52
CA THR A 116 15.54 0.86 1.54
C THR A 116 16.80 0.10 1.96
N GLU A 117 17.75 0.73 2.67
CA GLU A 117 18.99 0.09 3.09
C GLU A 117 18.74 -0.90 4.24
N GLU A 118 17.96 -0.49 5.24
CA GLU A 118 17.50 -1.39 6.30
C GLU A 118 16.70 -2.56 5.72
N PHE A 119 15.81 -2.29 4.77
CA PHE A 119 15.04 -3.33 4.09
C PHE A 119 15.96 -4.36 3.40
N LEU A 120 16.93 -3.91 2.60
CA LEU A 120 17.85 -4.80 1.89
C LEU A 120 18.71 -5.63 2.84
N ARG A 121 19.28 -5.00 3.89
CA ARG A 121 20.06 -5.72 4.92
C ARG A 121 19.23 -6.79 5.62
N GLY A 122 17.98 -6.47 5.96
CA GLY A 122 17.06 -7.41 6.58
C GLY A 122 16.69 -8.59 5.68
N MET A 123 16.64 -8.38 4.36
CA MET A 123 16.37 -9.43 3.38
C MET A 123 17.59 -10.33 3.13
N GLU A 124 18.79 -9.77 3.03
CA GLU A 124 20.03 -10.54 2.89
C GLU A 124 20.22 -11.54 4.04
N GLY A 125 19.94 -11.13 5.28
CA GLY A 125 20.01 -12.01 6.44
C GLY A 125 18.99 -13.16 6.45
N ARG A 126 17.97 -13.12 5.58
CA ARG A 126 16.90 -14.12 5.47
C ARG A 126 17.02 -15.01 4.23
N LEU A 127 17.91 -14.69 3.29
CA LEU A 127 18.16 -15.56 2.15
C LEU A 127 18.85 -16.85 2.65
N PRO A 128 18.39 -18.04 2.22
CA PRO A 128 19.12 -19.27 2.53
C PRO A 128 20.54 -19.13 1.96
N LYS A 129 21.56 -19.38 2.80
CA LYS A 129 22.94 -19.48 2.31
C LYS A 129 22.97 -20.56 1.23
N SER A 130 23.30 -20.15 0.01
CA SER A 130 23.52 -21.04 -1.13
C SER A 130 24.63 -22.03 -0.87
#